data_AF-A0A8J7BQQ2-F1
#
_entry.id   AF-A0A8J7BQQ2-F1
#
_cell.length_a   1.000
_cell.length_b   1.000
_cell.length_c   1.000
_cell.angle_alpha   90.00
_cell.angle_beta   90.00
_cell.angle_gamma   90.00
#
_symmetry.space_group_name_H-M   'P 1'
#
loop_
_entity.id
_entity.type
_entity.pdbx_description
1 polymer ?
#
loop_
_entity_poly.entity_id
_entity_poly.type
_entity_poly.pdbx_seq_one_letter_code
_entity_poly.pdbx_strand_id
1 'polypeptide(L)'
;MTKTQQIGRAILIAIGVLTLAPELYILTLRLNSGGIPIEDVVRLALTAALSYCVWLGMRWAKWLAVFLLTMGGLILIALGAISPPLVSGMGILYIALAISLGFIPAVKEFLAYQRKPRVTNQAE
;
A
#
# COMPACT_ATOMS: atom_id res chain seq x y z
N MET A 1 21.14 -6.37 7.37
CA MET A 1 19.88 -6.59 6.62
C MET A 1 20.15 -7.67 5.58
N THR A 2 19.40 -8.77 5.56
CA THR A 2 19.63 -9.92 4.65
C THR A 2 19.11 -9.63 3.23
N LYS A 3 19.54 -10.40 2.22
CA LYS A 3 19.02 -10.28 0.83
C LYS A 3 17.48 -10.41 0.79
N THR A 4 16.92 -11.37 1.53
CA THR A 4 15.47 -11.57 1.64
C THR A 4 14.76 -10.36 2.27
N GLN A 5 15.36 -9.71 3.27
CA GLN A 5 14.83 -8.48 3.86
C GLN A 5 14.89 -7.30 2.89
N GLN A 6 15.94 -7.20 2.05
CA GLN A 6 16.03 -6.16 1.01
C GLN A 6 14.93 -6.34 -0.04
N ILE A 7 14.64 -7.58 -0.43
CA ILE A 7 13.51 -7.92 -1.32
C ILE A 7 12.18 -7.53 -0.66
N GLY A 8 11.97 -7.90 0.61
CA GLY A 8 10.77 -7.51 1.36
C GLY A 8 10.58 -6.00 1.45
N ARG A 9 11.67 -5.24 1.63
CA ARG A 9 11.67 -3.77 1.58
C ARG A 9 11.25 -3.26 0.21
N ALA A 10 11.83 -3.79 -0.86
CA ALA A 10 11.52 -3.38 -2.22
C ALA A 10 10.04 -3.65 -2.57
N ILE A 11 9.51 -4.82 -2.16
CA ILE A 11 8.08 -5.15 -2.35
C ILE A 11 7.18 -4.16 -1.62
N LEU A 12 7.49 -3.80 -0.36
CA LEU A 12 6.69 -2.82 0.38
C LEU A 12 6.75 -1.42 -0.22
N ILE A 13 7.92 -0.99 -0.68
CA ILE A 13 8.05 0.29 -1.42
C ILE A 13 7.21 0.23 -2.69
N ALA A 14 7.29 -0.87 -3.45
CA ALA A 14 6.51 -1.04 -4.67
C ALA A 14 5.00 -1.02 -4.38
N ILE A 15 4.53 -1.69 -3.33
CA ILE A 15 3.12 -1.63 -2.90
C ILE A 15 2.74 -0.18 -2.61
N GLY A 16 3.52 0.54 -1.78
CA GLY A 16 3.24 1.94 -1.43
C GLY A 16 3.17 2.86 -2.65
N VAL A 17 4.14 2.75 -3.55
CA VAL A 17 4.20 3.54 -4.79
C VAL A 17 3.02 3.21 -5.71
N LEU A 18 2.72 1.93 -5.91
CA LEU A 18 1.62 1.50 -6.78
C LEU A 18 0.24 1.86 -6.22
N THR A 19 0.10 1.96 -4.90
CA THR A 19 -1.13 2.46 -4.27
C THR A 19 -1.26 3.98 -4.33
N LEU A 20 -0.16 4.72 -4.17
CA LEU A 20 -0.19 6.19 -4.13
C LEU A 20 -0.20 6.82 -5.53
N ALA A 21 0.41 6.19 -6.53
CA ALA A 21 0.50 6.75 -7.88
C ALA A 21 -0.88 7.04 -8.52
N PRO A 22 -1.88 6.14 -8.45
CA PRO A 22 -3.22 6.44 -8.93
C PRO A 22 -3.90 7.59 -8.18
N GLU A 23 -3.70 7.68 -6.85
CA GLU A 23 -4.27 8.75 -6.04
C GLU A 23 -3.68 10.12 -6.40
N LEU A 24 -2.35 10.17 -6.58
CA LEU A 24 -1.65 11.37 -7.02
C LEU A 24 -2.09 11.78 -8.42
N TYR A 25 -2.24 10.82 -9.34
CA TYR A 25 -2.72 11.11 -10.70
C TYR A 25 -4.13 11.72 -10.68
N ILE A 26 -5.07 11.12 -9.94
CA ILE A 26 -6.44 11.66 -9.79
C ILE A 26 -6.42 13.05 -9.16
N LEU A 27 -5.59 13.26 -8.14
CA LEU A 27 -5.44 14.56 -7.48
C LEU A 27 -4.94 15.63 -8.47
N THR A 28 -3.95 15.32 -9.32
CA THR A 28 -3.45 16.26 -10.35
C THR A 28 -4.52 16.61 -11.39
N LEU A 29 -5.35 15.65 -11.80
CA LEU A 29 -6.45 15.90 -12.72
C LEU A 29 -7.52 16.82 -12.12
N ARG A 30 -7.83 16.65 -10.83
CA ARG A 30 -8.83 17.46 -10.12
C ARG A 30 -8.33 18.86 -9.79
N LEU A 31 -7.05 18.99 -9.45
CA LEU A 31 -6.35 20.27 -9.32
C LEU A 31 -6.49 21.13 -10.58
N ASN A 32 -6.24 20.54 -11.76
CA ASN A 32 -6.39 21.23 -13.04
C ASN A 32 -7.85 21.56 -13.38
N SER A 33 -8.81 20.82 -12.82
CA SER A 33 -10.25 21.02 -13.02
C SER A 33 -10.88 22.05 -12.07
N GLY A 34 -10.08 22.74 -11.23
CA GLY A 34 -10.51 23.88 -10.43
C GLY A 34 -11.01 23.58 -9.02
N GLY A 35 -10.73 22.40 -8.46
CA GLY A 35 -11.07 22.10 -7.08
C GLY A 35 -10.25 20.97 -6.46
N ILE A 36 -9.73 21.21 -5.26
CA ILE A 36 -9.16 20.15 -4.40
C ILE A 36 -10.26 19.76 -3.41
N PRO A 37 -10.96 18.64 -3.63
CA PRO A 37 -11.88 18.16 -2.60
C PRO A 37 -11.05 17.71 -1.40
N ILE A 38 -11.41 18.21 -0.22
CA ILE A 38 -10.75 17.88 1.05
C ILE A 38 -10.70 16.36 1.26
N GLU A 39 -11.71 15.64 0.77
CA GLU A 39 -11.79 14.17 0.77
C GLU A 39 -10.59 13.49 0.12
N ASP A 40 -10.08 14.00 -1.02
CA ASP A 40 -8.93 13.39 -1.70
C ASP A 40 -7.63 13.62 -0.92
N VAL A 41 -7.49 14.77 -0.26
CA VAL A 41 -6.34 15.08 0.60
C VAL A 41 -6.36 14.18 1.85
N VAL A 42 -7.53 14.06 2.48
CA VAL A 42 -7.72 13.19 3.66
C VAL A 42 -7.47 11.73 3.29
N ARG A 43 -7.98 11.27 2.14
CA ARG A 43 -7.74 9.91 1.66
C ARG A 43 -6.26 9.65 1.44
N LEU A 44 -5.55 10.56 0.77
CA LEU A 44 -4.11 10.41 0.52
C LEU A 44 -3.30 10.40 1.82
N ALA A 45 -3.66 11.25 2.79
CA ALA A 45 -3.05 11.25 4.11
C ALA A 45 -3.29 9.92 4.86
N LEU A 46 -4.51 9.38 4.78
CA LEU A 46 -4.86 8.07 5.36
C LEU A 46 -4.08 6.93 4.68
N THR A 47 -3.98 6.92 3.36
CA THR A 47 -3.19 5.94 2.61
C THR A 47 -1.72 5.99 3.03
N ALA A 48 -1.13 7.19 3.08
CA ALA A 48 0.25 7.38 3.52
C ALA A 48 0.47 6.94 4.98
N ALA A 49 -0.44 7.30 5.89
CA ALA A 49 -0.39 6.90 7.29
C ALA A 49 -0.50 5.37 7.43
N LEU A 50 -1.39 4.72 6.68
CA LEU A 50 -1.53 3.27 6.68
C LEU A 50 -0.27 2.59 6.16
N SER A 51 0.29 3.07 5.04
CA SER A 51 1.56 2.56 4.50
C SER A 51 2.71 2.72 5.50
N TYR A 52 2.76 3.82 6.24
CA TYR A 52 3.75 4.04 7.29
C TYR A 52 3.57 3.09 8.47
N CYS A 53 2.34 2.87 8.94
CA CYS A 53 2.04 1.89 9.98
C CYS A 53 2.41 0.45 9.56
N VAL A 54 2.18 0.10 8.29
CA VAL A 54 2.64 -1.16 7.71
C VAL A 54 4.17 -1.21 7.71
N TRP A 55 4.85 -0.14 7.31
CA TRP A 55 6.31 -0.06 7.31
C TRP A 55 6.93 -0.28 8.69
N LEU A 56 6.31 0.25 9.74
CA LEU A 56 6.70 0.01 11.14
C LEU A 56 6.49 -1.43 11.61
N GLY A 57 5.88 -2.29 10.79
CA GLY A 57 5.66 -3.69 11.13
C GLY A 57 4.37 -3.94 11.91
N MET A 58 3.47 -2.97 12.07
CA MET A 58 2.24 -3.15 12.86
C MET A 58 1.35 -4.25 12.24
N ARG A 59 1.03 -5.28 13.03
CA ARG A 59 0.26 -6.45 12.53
C ARG A 59 -1.16 -6.09 12.10
N TRP A 60 -1.83 -5.21 12.85
CA TRP A 60 -3.18 -4.77 12.55
C TRP A 60 -3.23 -3.96 11.23
N ALA A 61 -2.27 -3.05 11.03
CA ALA A 61 -2.17 -2.24 9.82
C ALA A 61 -1.94 -3.09 8.57
N LYS A 62 -1.12 -4.15 8.69
CA LYS A 62 -0.91 -5.12 7.60
C LYS A 62 -2.23 -5.76 7.15
N TRP A 63 -3.01 -6.28 8.10
CA TRP A 63 -4.27 -6.96 7.76
C TRP A 63 -5.35 -5.98 7.29
N LEU A 64 -5.39 -4.78 7.86
CA LEU A 64 -6.26 -3.71 7.37
C LEU A 64 -5.93 -3.33 5.92
N ALA A 65 -4.64 -3.15 5.59
CA ALA A 65 -4.21 -2.87 4.22
C ALA A 65 -4.53 -4.02 3.26
N VAL A 66 -4.32 -5.28 3.66
CA VAL A 66 -4.72 -6.44 2.85
C VAL A 66 -6.24 -6.41 2.58
N PHE A 67 -7.05 -6.19 3.62
CA PHE A 67 -8.50 -6.11 3.48
C PHE A 67 -8.94 -4.98 2.53
N LEU A 68 -8.41 -3.77 2.71
CA LEU A 68 -8.72 -2.61 1.87
C LEU A 68 -8.31 -2.82 0.41
N LEU A 69 -7.12 -3.38 0.17
CA LEU A 69 -6.65 -3.70 -1.19
C LEU A 69 -7.51 -4.77 -1.86
N THR A 70 -7.89 -5.82 -1.11
CA THR A 70 -8.78 -6.86 -1.65
C THR A 70 -10.16 -6.30 -1.97
N MET A 71 -10.78 -5.54 -1.06
CA MET A 71 -12.09 -4.94 -1.31
C MET A 71 -12.05 -3.95 -2.46
N GLY A 72 -11.06 -3.05 -2.49
CA GLY A 72 -10.88 -2.11 -3.61
C GLY A 72 -10.64 -2.83 -4.93
N GLY A 73 -9.84 -3.90 -4.93
CA GLY A 73 -9.60 -4.72 -6.11
C GLY A 73 -10.87 -5.40 -6.63
N LEU A 74 -11.67 -6.00 -5.74
CA LEU A 74 -12.95 -6.62 -6.11
C LEU A 74 -13.95 -5.61 -6.66
N ILE A 75 -14.05 -4.43 -6.05
CA ILE A 75 -14.92 -3.34 -6.53
C ILE A 75 -14.48 -2.90 -7.93
N LEU A 76 -13.18 -2.71 -8.16
CA LEU A 76 -12.64 -2.32 -9.47
C LEU A 76 -12.87 -3.40 -10.54
N ILE A 77 -12.73 -4.67 -10.18
CA ILE A 77 -13.04 -5.79 -11.09
C ILE A 77 -14.53 -5.78 -11.45
N ALA A 78 -15.42 -5.61 -10.45
CA ALA A 78 -16.86 -5.54 -10.66
C ALA A 78 -17.26 -4.34 -11.53
N LEU A 79 -16.69 -3.16 -11.26
CA LEU A 79 -16.88 -1.95 -12.08
C LEU A 79 -16.32 -2.10 -13.50
N GLY A 80 -15.25 -2.87 -13.67
CA GLY A 80 -14.66 -3.17 -14.96
C GLY A 80 -15.59 -3.95 -15.90
N ALA A 81 -16.66 -4.58 -15.40
CA ALA A 81 -17.69 -5.19 -16.24
C ALA A 81 -18.52 -4.15 -17.04
N ILE A 82 -18.57 -2.91 -16.54
CA ILE A 82 -19.34 -1.79 -17.13
C ILE A 82 -18.46 -0.59 -17.52
N SER A 83 -17.14 -0.69 -17.33
CA SER A 83 -16.16 0.39 -17.50
C SER A 83 -15.02 -0.06 -18.43
N PRO A 84 -14.08 0.83 -18.83
CA PRO A 84 -12.96 0.44 -19.67
C PRO A 84 -12.13 -0.70 -19.06
N PRO A 85 -11.54 -1.60 -19.88
CA PRO A 85 -10.77 -2.75 -19.40
C PRO A 85 -9.54 -2.38 -18.54
N LEU A 86 -9.11 -1.12 -18.60
CA LEU A 86 -8.07 -0.61 -17.70
C LEU A 86 -8.48 -0.67 -16.21
N VAL A 87 -9.78 -0.48 -15.92
CA VAL A 87 -10.32 -0.47 -14.55
C VAL A 87 -10.25 -1.87 -13.92
N SER A 88 -10.62 -2.91 -14.68
CA SER A 88 -10.48 -4.30 -14.21
C SER A 88 -9.00 -4.70 -14.05
N GLY A 89 -8.12 -4.21 -14.94
CA GLY A 89 -6.68 -4.38 -14.81
C GLY A 89 -6.11 -3.82 -13.50
N MET A 90 -6.53 -2.61 -13.10
CA MET A 90 -6.17 -2.04 -11.80
C MET A 90 -6.70 -2.87 -10.62
N GLY A 91 -7.90 -3.44 -10.74
CA GLY A 91 -8.46 -4.32 -9.72
C GLY A 91 -7.64 -5.60 -9.52
N ILE A 92 -7.20 -6.23 -10.62
CA ILE A 92 -6.30 -7.39 -10.57
C ILE A 92 -4.97 -7.01 -9.91
N LEU A 93 -4.41 -5.85 -10.25
CA LEU A 93 -3.19 -5.35 -9.62
C LEU A 93 -3.36 -5.21 -8.10
N TYR A 94 -4.48 -4.65 -7.63
CA TYR A 94 -4.73 -4.47 -6.20
C TYR A 94 -4.85 -5.81 -5.45
N ILE A 95 -5.48 -6.81 -6.08
CA ILE A 95 -5.51 -8.17 -5.53
C ILE A 95 -4.10 -8.77 -5.48
N ALA A 96 -3.29 -8.60 -6.52
CA ALA A 96 -1.91 -9.08 -6.54
C ALA A 96 -1.05 -8.43 -5.42
N LEU A 97 -1.25 -7.13 -5.16
CA LEU A 97 -0.60 -6.43 -4.04
C LEU A 97 -1.08 -6.95 -2.68
N ALA A 98 -2.38 -7.20 -2.52
CA ALA A 98 -2.94 -7.77 -1.29
C ALA A 98 -2.35 -9.16 -1.00
N ILE A 99 -2.27 -10.02 -2.01
CA ILE A 99 -1.65 -11.36 -1.90
C ILE A 99 -0.17 -11.21 -1.54
N SER A 100 0.53 -10.30 -2.22
CA SER A 100 1.95 -10.04 -1.97
C SER A 100 2.21 -9.62 -0.52
N LEU A 101 1.41 -8.69 0.00
CA LEU A 101 1.50 -8.21 1.37
C LEU A 101 1.10 -9.27 2.41
N GLY A 102 0.09 -10.08 2.11
CA GLY A 102 -0.45 -11.09 3.02
C GLY A 102 0.46 -12.32 3.16
N PHE A 103 0.98 -12.81 2.05
CA PHE A 103 1.50 -14.18 1.95
C PHE A 103 2.99 -14.29 1.64
N ILE A 104 3.63 -13.30 1.01
CA ILE A 104 5.05 -13.41 0.63
C ILE A 104 5.95 -13.47 1.87
N PRO A 105 6.81 -14.51 2.01
CA PRO A 105 7.71 -14.68 3.15
C PRO A 105 8.67 -13.50 3.34
N ALA A 106 9.23 -12.97 2.24
CA ALA A 106 10.16 -11.85 2.28
C ALA A 106 9.58 -10.59 2.95
N VAL A 107 8.30 -10.31 2.72
CA VAL A 107 7.59 -9.20 3.38
C VAL A 107 7.46 -9.49 4.88
N LYS A 108 7.09 -10.71 5.27
CA LYS A 108 6.98 -11.11 6.68
C LYS A 108 8.32 -10.97 7.40
N GLU A 109 9.42 -11.38 6.79
CA GLU A 109 10.77 -11.26 7.35
C GLU A 109 11.20 -9.81 7.53
N PHE A 110 10.94 -8.95 6.54
CA PHE A 110 11.22 -7.52 6.66
C PHE A 110 10.41 -6.86 7.77
N LEU A 111 9.11 -7.14 7.85
CA LEU A 111 8.26 -6.59 8.92
C LEU A 111 8.69 -7.10 10.30
N ALA A 112 9.16 -8.35 10.39
CA ALA A 112 9.74 -8.88 11.63
C ALA A 112 11.05 -8.18 12.00
N TYR A 113 11.88 -7.83 11.00
CA TYR A 113 13.09 -7.04 11.20
C TYR A 113 12.76 -5.63 11.73
N GLN A 114 11.77 -4.94 11.17
CA GLN A 114 11.36 -3.61 11.62
C GLN A 114 10.80 -3.58 13.05
N ARG A 115 10.19 -4.68 13.51
CA ARG A 115 9.68 -4.79 14.89
C ARG A 115 10.75 -4.94 15.94
N LYS A 116 11.95 -5.41 15.58
CA LYS A 116 13.00 -5.58 16.59
C LYS A 116 13.39 -4.17 17.07
N PRO A 117 13.25 -3.86 18.37
CA PRO A 117 13.74 -2.59 18.87
C PRO A 117 15.21 -2.49 18.47
N ARG A 118 15.60 -1.36 17.86
CA ARG A 118 17.01 -1.05 17.73
C ARG A 118 17.51 -0.97 19.16
N VAL A 119 18.18 -2.03 19.62
CA VAL A 119 18.90 -2.03 20.88
C VAL A 119 19.87 -0.87 20.74
N THR A 120 19.49 0.23 21.37
CA THR A 120 20.25 1.46 21.38
C THR A 120 21.33 1.15 22.39
N ASN A 121 22.46 0.62 21.92
CA ASN A 121 23.70 0.65 22.69
C ASN A 121 24.14 2.13 22.72
N GLN A 122 23.45 2.91 23.52
CA GLN A 122 24.01 4.00 24.31
C GLN A 122 24.21 3.34 25.67
N ALA A 123 25.28 2.56 25.93
CA ALA A 123 26.67 3.00 26.01
C ALA A 123 26.79 4.33 26.76
N GLU A 124 26.75 4.18 28.08
CA GLU A 124 27.45 4.93 29.13
C GLU A 124 27.05 6.38 29.43
#